data_AF-A0A075CNF8-F1
#
_entry.id   AF-A0A075CNF8-F1
#
_cell.length_a   1.000
_cell.length_b   1.000
_cell.length_c   1.000
_cell.angle_alpha   90.00
_cell.angle_beta   90.00
_cell.angle_gamma   90.00
#
_symmetry.space_group_name_H-M   'P 1'
#
loop_
_entity.id
_entity.type
_entity.pdbx_description
1 polymer ?
#
loop_
_entity_poly.entity_id
_entity_poly.type
_entity_poly.pdbx_seq_one_letter_code
_entity_poly.pdbx_strand_id
1 'polypeptide(L)'
;MAHQAHAYHMVDPSPWPLTGAVGALLLTSGTAIWFHFHSTLLMTLGLVLTLLTMYQWWRDIVREGTFQGHHTPPVQKGLRYGMILFITSEV
;
A
#
# COMPACT_ATOMS: atom_id res chain seq x y z
N MET A 1 -0.13 18.02 22.49
CA MET A 1 -0.09 17.74 21.05
C MET A 1 0.95 18.66 20.43
N ALA A 2 1.91 18.12 19.67
CA ALA A 2 2.79 19.00 18.90
C ALA A 2 1.92 19.82 17.95
N HIS A 3 1.94 21.15 18.09
CA HIS A 3 1.15 22.01 17.24
C HIS A 3 1.81 22.07 15.86
N GLN A 4 1.19 21.43 14.88
CA GLN A 4 1.60 21.53 13.49
C GLN A 4 0.97 22.78 12.88
N ALA A 5 1.80 23.68 12.34
CA ALA A 5 1.35 24.91 11.69
C ALA A 5 1.08 24.72 10.18
N HIS A 6 1.06 23.48 9.69
CA HIS A 6 0.81 23.13 8.30
C HIS A 6 -0.38 22.17 8.17
N ALA A 7 -1.02 22.17 7.01
CA ALA A 7 -2.18 21.32 6.73
C ALA A 7 -1.82 19.92 6.18
N TYR A 8 -0.54 19.54 6.13
CA TYR A 8 -0.10 18.21 5.67
C TYR A 8 -0.29 17.13 6.75
N HIS A 9 -0.53 15.90 6.27
CA HIS A 9 -0.67 14.71 7.12
C HIS A 9 0.69 14.07 7.38
N MET A 10 1.04 13.92 8.66
CA MET A 10 2.18 13.13 9.11
C MET A 10 1.70 11.73 9.47
N VAL A 11 1.94 10.76 8.58
CA VAL A 11 1.49 9.38 8.75
C VAL A 11 2.29 8.69 9.85
N ASP A 12 1.63 7.90 10.70
CA ASP A 12 2.28 7.10 11.73
C ASP A 12 3.14 5.97 11.12
N PRO A 13 4.18 5.50 11.83
CA PRO A 13 4.95 4.34 11.39
C PRO A 13 4.06 3.14 11.10
N SER A 14 4.16 2.61 9.88
CA SER A 14 3.30 1.53 9.40
C SER A 14 4.11 0.29 9.01
N PRO A 15 3.64 -0.93 9.33
CA PRO A 15 4.28 -2.18 8.89
C PRO A 15 3.94 -2.54 7.43
N TRP A 16 2.94 -1.89 6.82
CA TRP A 16 2.42 -2.27 5.50
C TRP A 16 3.46 -2.19 4.37
N PRO A 17 4.34 -1.16 4.30
CA PRO A 17 5.42 -1.12 3.31
C PRO A 17 6.36 -2.34 3.39
N LEU A 18 6.72 -2.77 4.59
CA LEU A 18 7.60 -3.94 4.78
C LEU A 18 6.88 -5.22 4.35
N THR A 19 5.65 -5.44 4.80
CA THR A 19 4.88 -6.64 4.43
C THR A 19 4.59 -6.69 2.92
N GLY A 20 4.36 -5.54 2.27
CA GLY A 20 4.19 -5.45 0.82
C GLY A 20 5.47 -5.79 0.06
N ALA A 21 6.64 -5.32 0.51
CA ALA A 21 7.92 -5.68 -0.08
C ALA A 21 8.21 -7.18 0.03
N VAL A 22 7.94 -7.78 1.20
CA VAL A 22 8.06 -9.24 1.39
C VAL A 22 7.04 -9.99 0.51
N GLY A 23 5.80 -9.51 0.42
CA GLY A 23 4.78 -10.07 -0.46
C GLY A 23 5.20 -10.09 -1.94
N ALA A 24 5.78 -8.99 -2.44
CA ALA A 24 6.31 -8.90 -3.79
C ALA A 24 7.49 -9.86 -4.04
N LEU A 25 8.40 -10.00 -3.07
CA LEU A 25 9.49 -10.98 -3.14
C LEU A 25 8.96 -12.42 -3.21
N LEU A 26 8.00 -12.76 -2.35
CA LEU A 26 7.40 -14.10 -2.33
C LEU A 26 6.60 -14.40 -3.61
N LEU A 27 5.89 -13.41 -4.16
CA LEU A 27 5.17 -13.54 -5.43
C LEU A 27 6.13 -13.79 -6.59
N THR A 28 7.17 -12.97 -6.73
CA THR A 28 8.12 -13.07 -7.86
C THR A 28 8.94 -14.35 -7.79
N SER A 29 9.55 -14.65 -6.64
CA SER A 29 10.28 -15.91 -6.42
C SER A 29 9.36 -17.13 -6.52
N GLY A 30 8.14 -17.04 -5.97
CA GLY A 30 7.16 -18.12 -6.03
C GLY A 30 6.68 -18.41 -7.46
N THR A 31 6.53 -17.37 -8.29
CA THR A 31 6.20 -17.54 -9.71
C THR A 31 7.34 -18.23 -10.46
N ALA A 32 8.60 -17.84 -10.18
CA ALA A 32 9.76 -18.53 -10.74
C ALA A 32 9.80 -20.01 -10.29
N ILE A 33 9.52 -20.29 -9.02
CA ILE A 33 9.48 -21.68 -8.51
C ILE A 33 8.35 -22.47 -9.17
N TRP A 34 7.19 -21.85 -9.40
CA TRP A 34 6.10 -22.50 -10.09
C TRP A 34 6.48 -22.90 -11.52
N PHE A 35 7.13 -22.01 -12.27
CA PHE A 35 7.51 -22.28 -13.66
C PHE A 35 8.64 -23.32 -13.80
N HIS A 36 9.56 -23.40 -12.84
CA HIS A 36 10.71 -24.31 -12.94
C HIS A 36 10.56 -25.62 -12.15
N PHE A 37 9.79 -25.61 -11.06
CA PHE A 37 9.69 -26.74 -10.13
C PHE A 37 8.23 -27.18 -9.89
N HIS A 38 7.27 -26.62 -10.63
CA HIS A 38 5.85 -26.98 -10.58
C HIS A 38 5.21 -26.85 -9.17
N SER A 39 5.80 -26.05 -8.28
CA SER A 39 5.27 -25.80 -6.93
C SER A 39 4.67 -24.40 -6.83
N THR A 40 3.39 -24.33 -6.49
CA THR A 40 2.64 -23.07 -6.36
C THR A 40 2.60 -22.51 -4.93
N LEU A 41 3.10 -23.26 -3.94
CA LEU A 41 2.97 -22.91 -2.52
C LEU A 41 3.49 -21.51 -2.23
N LEU A 42 4.72 -21.21 -2.64
CA LEU A 42 5.35 -19.92 -2.35
C LEU A 42 4.63 -18.75 -3.04
N MET A 43 4.17 -18.95 -4.28
CA MET A 43 3.38 -17.96 -5.01
C MET A 43 2.05 -17.69 -4.29
N THR A 44 1.34 -18.74 -3.85
CA THR A 44 0.06 -18.58 -3.14
C THR A 44 0.23 -17.85 -1.80
N LEU A 45 1.30 -18.13 -1.05
CA LEU A 45 1.64 -17.41 0.17
C LEU A 45 1.94 -15.94 -0.10
N GLY A 46 2.73 -15.64 -1.15
CA GLY A 46 2.99 -14.26 -1.58
C GLY A 46 1.70 -13.53 -1.97
N LEU A 47 0.80 -14.19 -2.68
CA LEU A 47 -0.48 -13.61 -3.09
C LEU A 47 -1.37 -13.28 -1.90
N VAL A 48 -1.51 -14.22 -0.96
CA VAL A 48 -2.29 -14.00 0.27
C VAL A 48 -1.70 -12.85 1.09
N LEU A 49 -0.37 -12.80 1.25
CA LEU A 49 0.28 -11.72 1.98
C LEU A 49 0.04 -10.36 1.31
N THR A 50 0.21 -10.27 -0.01
CA THR A 50 -0.04 -9.02 -0.76
C THR A 50 -1.49 -8.56 -0.65
N LEU A 51 -2.47 -9.46 -0.76
CA LEU A 51 -3.89 -9.13 -0.57
C LEU A 51 -4.18 -8.63 0.86
N LEU A 52 -3.61 -9.28 1.87
CA LEU A 52 -3.73 -8.85 3.26
C LEU A 52 -3.10 -7.47 3.49
N THR A 53 -1.92 -7.21 2.94
CA THR A 53 -1.26 -5.90 3.01
C THR A 53 -2.11 -4.83 2.36
N MET A 54 -2.62 -5.06 1.14
CA MET A 54 -3.49 -4.09 0.46
C MET A 54 -4.76 -3.78 1.27
N TYR A 55 -5.43 -4.81 1.78
CA TYR A 55 -6.64 -4.64 2.60
C TYR A 55 -6.37 -3.80 3.86
N GLN A 56 -5.32 -4.14 4.61
CA GLN A 56 -5.01 -3.45 5.87
C GLN A 56 -4.50 -2.03 5.63
N TRP A 57 -3.73 -1.82 4.57
CA TRP A 57 -3.22 -0.49 4.21
C TRP A 57 -4.36 0.43 3.78
N TRP A 58 -5.23 0.00 2.86
CA TRP A 58 -6.37 0.82 2.46
C TRP A 58 -7.38 1.05 3.59
N ARG A 59 -7.57 0.07 4.49
CA ARG A 59 -8.34 0.27 5.71
C ARG A 59 -7.80 1.44 6.54
N ASP A 60 -6.47 1.53 6.69
CA ASP A 60 -5.86 2.59 7.49
C ASP A 60 -5.95 3.95 6.78
N ILE A 61 -5.80 4.02 5.46
CA ILE A 61 -6.08 5.25 4.67
C ILE A 61 -7.52 5.72 4.85
N VAL A 62 -8.51 4.80 4.86
CA VAL A 62 -9.92 5.15 5.14
C VAL A 62 -10.08 5.68 6.56
N ARG A 63 -9.36 5.12 7.54
CA ARG A 63 -9.40 5.60 8.93
C ARG A 63 -8.81 6.99 9.09
N GLU A 64 -7.64 7.20 8.50
CA GLU A 64 -6.94 8.49 8.47
C GLU A 64 -7.80 9.58 7.82
N GLY A 65 -8.45 9.26 6.71
CA GLY A 65 -9.33 10.20 6.01
C GLY A 65 -10.66 10.45 6.71
N THR A 66 -11.41 9.39 7.01
CA THR A 66 -12.83 9.46 7.40
C THR A 66 -13.02 9.68 8.89
N PHE A 67 -12.23 9.00 9.73
CA PHE A 67 -12.45 8.98 11.18
C PHE A 67 -11.49 9.91 11.93
N GLN A 68 -10.30 10.18 11.39
CA GLN A 68 -9.30 11.08 12.00
C GLN A 68 -9.25 12.46 11.34
N GLY A 69 -9.81 12.62 10.13
CA GLY A 69 -9.92 13.91 9.44
C GLY A 69 -8.60 14.44 8.87
N HIS A 70 -7.60 13.59 8.65
CA HIS A 70 -6.27 14.00 8.16
C HIS A 70 -6.26 14.39 6.67
N HIS A 71 -7.31 14.11 5.90
CA HIS A 71 -7.42 14.46 4.49
C HIS A 71 -7.91 15.91 4.27
N THR A 72 -7.09 16.88 4.67
CA THR A 72 -7.31 18.32 4.41
C THR A 72 -7.30 18.63 2.89
N PRO A 73 -7.78 19.82 2.45
CA PRO A 73 -7.76 20.19 1.03
C PRO A 73 -6.42 20.02 0.29
N PRO A 74 -5.24 20.42 0.84
CA PRO A 74 -3.97 20.16 0.16
C PRO A 74 -3.63 18.66 0.08
N VAL A 75 -3.95 17.87 1.11
CA VAL A 75 -3.75 16.41 1.09
C VAL A 75 -4.60 15.76 -0.01
N GLN A 76 -5.89 16.12 -0.10
CA GLN A 76 -6.77 15.62 -1.15
C GLN A 76 -6.29 16.02 -2.56
N LYS A 77 -5.79 17.24 -2.72
CA LYS A 77 -5.18 17.69 -3.99
C LYS A 77 -3.97 16.82 -4.35
N GLY A 78 -3.11 16.50 -3.39
CA GLY A 78 -2.00 15.56 -3.56
C GLY A 78 -2.46 14.17 -3.99
N LEU A 79 -3.48 13.61 -3.33
CA LEU A 79 -4.05 12.29 -3.70
C LEU A 79 -4.60 12.28 -5.14
N ARG A 80 -5.25 13.37 -5.59
CA ARG A 80 -5.73 13.50 -6.98
C ARG A 80 -4.57 13.51 -7.98
N TYR A 81 -3.50 14.25 -7.69
CA TYR A 81 -2.29 14.21 -8.53
C TYR A 81 -1.66 12.81 -8.54
N GLY A 82 -1.58 12.14 -7.39
CA GLY A 82 -1.10 10.76 -7.30
C GLY A 82 -1.89 9.80 -8.20
N MET A 83 -3.22 9.89 -8.19
CA MET A 83 -4.06 9.07 -9.07
C MET A 83 -3.88 9.40 -10.55
N ILE A 84 -3.78 10.69 -10.91
CA ILE A 84 -3.51 11.09 -12.30
C ILE A 84 -2.17 10.51 -12.77
N LEU A 85 -1.11 10.64 -11.98
CA LEU A 85 0.21 10.12 -12.33
C LEU A 85 0.24 8.59 -12.42
N PHE A 86 -0.48 7.90 -11.52
CA PHE A 86 -0.65 6.45 -11.60
C PHE A 86 -1.36 6.01 -12.88
N ILE A 87 -2.47 6.67 -13.25
CA ILE A 87 -3.15 6.36 -14.52
C ILE A 87 -2.23 6.64 -15.70
N THR A 88 -1.49 7.75 -15.69
CA THR A 88 -0.54 8.08 -16.77
C THR A 88 0.56 7.04 -16.94
N SER A 89 1.01 6.35 -15.88
CA SER A 89 1.99 5.27 -16.04
C SER A 89 1.41 3.98 -16.63
N GLU A 90 0.09 3.85 -16.68
CA GLU A 90 -0.63 2.68 -17.20
C GLU A 90 -1.16 2.89 -18.65
N VAL A 91 -1.12 4.12 -19.17
CA VAL A 91 -1.47 4.48 -20.57
C VAL A 91 -0.26 4.30 -21.48
#